data_AF-A0A1C5JQX3-F1
#
_entry.id   AF-A0A1C5JQX3-F1
#
_cell.length_a   1.000
_cell.length_b   1.000
_cell.length_c   1.000
_cell.angle_alpha   90.00
_cell.angle_beta   90.00
_cell.angle_gamma   90.00
#
_symmetry.space_group_name_H-M   'P 1'
#
loop_
_entity.id
_entity.type
_entity.pdbx_description
1 polymer ?
#
loop_
_entity_poly.entity_id
_entity_poly.type
_entity_poly.pdbx_seq_one_letter_code
_entity_poly.pdbx_strand_id
1 'polypeptide(L)'
;MKLLDLLAGWIQRLPVLPAEARGVLWLPLLFVVVAVGLRLLVRHALPPLGRLASAGFGLVAVLLGAVLLLPDLLVATAFRQGGNRPPAVIYGYGDAVVSLVLSLQRLGAGCAPVARRLAAVNLGLILLVAVGWLWWWNQRHCPDGSPGSCLRPVQMWTAAFDE
;
A
#
# COMPACT_ATOMS: atom_id res chain seq x y z
N MET A 1 -4.65 8.77 -13.59
CA MET A 1 -5.82 8.70 -14.51
C MET A 1 -5.38 8.42 -15.93
N LYS A 2 -4.39 9.16 -16.48
CA LYS A 2 -3.77 8.90 -17.80
C LYS A 2 -3.48 7.44 -18.13
N LEU A 3 -3.06 6.61 -17.15
CA LEU A 3 -2.81 5.19 -17.36
C LEU A 3 -4.06 4.40 -17.79
N LEU A 4 -5.22 4.65 -17.16
CA LEU A 4 -6.47 3.97 -17.51
C LEU A 4 -6.98 4.45 -18.87
N ASP A 5 -6.80 5.73 -19.20
CA ASP A 5 -7.14 6.27 -20.52
C ASP A 5 -6.27 5.65 -21.62
N LEU A 6 -4.97 5.47 -21.36
CA LEU A 6 -4.04 4.78 -22.26
C LEU A 6 -4.40 3.30 -22.43
N LEU A 7 -4.75 2.61 -21.34
CA LEU A 7 -5.18 1.21 -21.38
C LEU A 7 -6.49 1.05 -22.15
N ALA A 8 -7.49 1.89 -21.86
CA ALA A 8 -8.77 1.87 -22.57
C ALA A 8 -8.56 2.14 -24.07
N GLY A 9 -7.77 3.15 -24.42
CA GLY A 9 -7.44 3.46 -25.82
C GLY A 9 -6.65 2.36 -26.52
N TRP A 10 -5.75 1.68 -25.81
CA TRP A 10 -5.02 0.52 -26.35
C TRP A 10 -5.96 -0.66 -26.61
N ILE A 11 -6.87 -0.97 -25.68
CA ILE A 11 -7.85 -2.05 -25.82
C ILE A 11 -8.78 -1.80 -27.01
N GLN A 12 -9.29 -0.57 -27.16
CA GLN A 12 -10.17 -0.20 -28.27
C GLN A 12 -9.48 -0.29 -29.65
N ARG A 13 -8.14 -0.22 -29.69
CA ARG A 13 -7.33 -0.30 -30.92
C ARG A 13 -6.81 -1.71 -31.21
N LEU A 14 -7.18 -2.73 -30.43
CA LEU A 14 -6.73 -4.10 -30.66
C LEU A 14 -7.27 -4.62 -32.01
N PRO A 15 -6.41 -4.96 -32.97
CA PRO A 15 -6.83 -5.39 -34.31
C PRO A 15 -7.50 -6.77 -34.32
N VAL A 16 -7.33 -7.53 -33.23
CA VAL A 16 -7.80 -8.92 -33.09
C VAL A 16 -9.31 -9.01 -32.84
N LEU A 17 -9.95 -7.93 -32.40
CA LEU A 17 -11.39 -7.91 -32.11
C LEU A 17 -12.18 -7.39 -33.32
N PRO A 18 -13.28 -8.05 -33.72
CA PRO A 18 -14.21 -7.49 -34.70
C PRO A 18 -14.84 -6.20 -34.17
N ALA A 19 -15.12 -5.24 -35.05
CA ALA A 19 -15.53 -3.88 -34.67
C ALA A 19 -16.77 -3.87 -33.75
N GLU A 20 -17.75 -4.72 -34.02
CA GLU A 20 -18.97 -4.89 -33.22
C GLU A 20 -18.66 -5.38 -31.80
N ALA A 21 -17.74 -6.33 -31.66
CA ALA A 21 -17.36 -6.87 -30.36
C ALA A 21 -16.48 -5.90 -29.55
N ARG A 22 -15.78 -4.95 -30.20
CA ARG A 22 -14.95 -3.97 -29.49
C ARG A 22 -15.77 -3.08 -28.58
N GLY A 23 -16.94 -2.60 -29.04
CA GLY A 23 -17.84 -1.73 -28.28
C GLY A 23 -18.34 -2.39 -26.99
N VAL A 24 -18.59 -3.69 -27.04
CA VAL A 24 -19.11 -4.49 -25.91
C VAL A 24 -18.01 -4.98 -24.98
N LEU A 25 -16.86 -5.41 -25.52
CA LEU A 25 -15.86 -6.14 -24.74
C LEU A 25 -14.80 -5.26 -24.08
N TRP A 26 -14.62 -4.01 -24.51
CA TRP A 26 -13.50 -3.19 -24.03
C TRP A 26 -13.56 -2.91 -22.52
N LEU A 27 -14.75 -2.65 -21.96
CA LEU A 27 -14.92 -2.32 -20.54
C LEU A 27 -14.75 -3.57 -19.64
N PRO A 28 -15.36 -4.74 -19.95
CA PRO A 28 -15.04 -6.00 -19.26
C PRO A 28 -13.56 -6.36 -19.34
N LEU A 29 -12.92 -6.18 -20.51
CA LEU A 29 -11.50 -6.48 -20.67
C LEU A 29 -10.64 -5.55 -19.79
N LEU A 30 -10.97 -4.25 -19.75
CA LEU A 30 -10.31 -3.29 -18.88
C LEU A 30 -10.45 -3.70 -17.41
N PHE A 31 -11.64 -4.12 -16.98
CA PHE A 31 -11.87 -4.63 -15.63
C PHE A 31 -10.96 -5.81 -15.30
N VAL A 32 -10.89 -6.80 -16.19
CA VAL A 32 -10.03 -7.98 -16.02
C VAL A 32 -8.56 -7.56 -15.93
N VAL A 33 -8.09 -6.68 -16.82
CA VAL A 33 -6.71 -6.17 -16.81
C VAL A 33 -6.39 -5.47 -15.50
N VAL A 34 -7.28 -4.61 -15.00
CA VAL A 34 -7.11 -3.91 -13.72
C VAL A 34 -7.09 -4.89 -12.55
N ALA A 35 -8.02 -5.84 -12.50
CA ALA A 35 -8.10 -6.82 -11.43
C ALA A 35 -6.88 -7.76 -11.40
N VAL A 36 -6.43 -8.25 -12.55
CA VAL A 36 -5.22 -9.07 -12.69
C VAL A 36 -3.97 -8.26 -12.36
N GLY A 37 -3.88 -7.02 -12.85
CA GLY A 37 -2.78 -6.11 -12.53
C GLY A 37 -2.67 -5.83 -11.04
N LEU A 38 -3.79 -5.51 -10.37
CA LEU A 38 -3.86 -5.35 -8.92
C LEU A 38 -3.45 -6.63 -8.19
N ARG A 39 -3.92 -7.79 -8.64
CA ARG A 39 -3.54 -9.08 -8.06
C ARG A 39 -2.04 -9.36 -8.16
N LEU A 40 -1.45 -9.10 -9.33
CA LEU A 40 -0.02 -9.25 -9.56
C LEU A 40 0.78 -8.28 -8.71
N LEU A 41 0.37 -7.01 -8.66
CA LEU A 41 0.99 -5.96 -7.86
C LEU A 41 0.94 -6.32 -6.37
N VAL A 42 -0.21 -6.74 -5.86
CA VAL A 42 -0.37 -7.20 -4.48
C VAL A 42 0.52 -8.42 -4.19
N ARG A 43 0.58 -9.40 -5.10
CA ARG A 43 1.39 -10.61 -4.93
C ARG A 43 2.90 -10.36 -5.01
N HIS A 44 3.36 -9.44 -5.86
CA HIS A 44 4.77 -9.20 -6.11
C HIS A 44 5.33 -8.04 -5.31
N ALA A 45 4.55 -6.97 -5.07
CA ALA A 45 5.02 -5.76 -4.40
C ALA A 45 4.84 -5.80 -2.88
N LEU A 46 3.76 -6.42 -2.35
CA LEU A 46 3.58 -6.47 -0.89
C LEU A 46 4.66 -7.29 -0.15
N PRO A 47 5.11 -8.47 -0.64
CA PRO A 47 6.14 -9.21 0.08
C PRO A 47 7.48 -8.46 0.27
N PRO A 48 8.07 -7.81 -0.75
CA PRO A 48 9.29 -7.02 -0.55
C PRO A 48 9.02 -5.77 0.30
N LEU A 49 7.87 -5.10 0.15
CA LEU A 49 7.49 -3.97 1.01
C LEU A 49 7.37 -4.38 2.49
N GLY A 50 6.79 -5.54 2.76
CA GLY A 50 6.70 -6.09 4.12
C GLY A 50 8.07 -6.41 4.73
N ARG A 51 9.03 -6.88 3.92
CA ARG A 51 10.43 -7.08 4.36
C ARG A 51 11.14 -5.76 4.62
N LEU A 52 10.97 -4.77 3.75
CA LEU A 52 11.54 -3.43 3.91
C LEU A 52 10.98 -2.74 5.15
N ALA A 53 9.67 -2.82 5.37
CA ALA A 53 9.03 -2.30 6.58
C ALA A 53 9.60 -2.99 7.84
N SER A 54 9.71 -4.31 7.83
CA SER A 54 10.31 -5.07 8.94
C SER A 54 11.75 -4.63 9.24
N ALA A 55 12.58 -4.48 8.20
CA ALA A 55 13.96 -3.99 8.34
C ALA A 55 14.00 -2.54 8.84
N GLY A 56 13.11 -1.68 8.33
CA GLY A 56 12.98 -0.29 8.76
C GLY A 56 12.60 -0.16 10.23
N PHE A 57 11.61 -0.93 10.70
CA PHE A 57 11.24 -0.97 12.11
C PHE A 57 12.38 -1.49 13.00
N GLY A 58 13.13 -2.48 12.54
CA GLY A 58 14.33 -2.95 13.24
C GLY A 58 15.38 -1.86 13.41
N LEU A 59 15.68 -1.12 12.33
CA LEU A 59 16.65 -0.03 12.34
C LEU A 59 16.19 1.13 13.23
N VAL A 60 14.92 1.53 13.13
CA VAL A 60 14.33 2.56 14.00
C VAL A 60 14.38 2.13 15.46
N ALA A 61 14.06 0.88 15.78
CA ALA A 61 14.11 0.37 17.14
C ALA A 61 15.53 0.43 17.72
N VAL A 62 16.56 0.07 16.93
CA VAL A 62 17.97 0.13 17.35
C VAL A 62 18.42 1.57 17.58
N LEU A 63 18.14 2.48 16.63
CA LEU A 63 18.52 3.89 16.76
C LEU A 63 17.81 4.56 17.95
N LEU A 64 16.50 4.33 18.08
CA LEU A 64 15.71 4.87 19.17
C LEU A 64 16.21 4.35 20.52
N GLY A 65 16.51 3.05 20.62
CA GLY A 65 17.10 2.44 21.82
C GLY A 65 18.46 3.04 22.16
N ALA A 66 19.35 3.19 21.19
CA ALA A 66 20.67 3.79 21.39
C ALA A 66 20.59 5.24 21.86
N VAL A 67 19.69 6.03 21.28
CA VAL A 67 19.47 7.43 21.66
C VAL A 67 18.84 7.56 23.04
N LEU A 68 17.86 6.72 23.37
CA LEU A 68 17.20 6.74 24.67
C LEU A 68 18.10 6.22 25.79
N LEU A 69 19.05 5.32 25.52
CA LEU A 69 19.99 4.80 26.51
C LEU A 69 21.22 5.70 26.74
N LEU A 70 21.46 6.68 25.87
CA LEU A 70 22.58 7.63 26.01
C LEU A 70 22.54 8.43 27.33
N PRO A 71 21.40 9.01 27.73
CA PRO A 71 21.26 9.64 29.04
C PRO A 71 21.57 8.69 30.20
N ASP A 72 21.10 7.44 30.11
CA ASP A 72 21.33 6.42 31.13
C ASP A 72 22.83 6.10 31.25
N LEU A 73 23.52 5.92 30.13
CA LEU A 73 24.97 5.75 30.07
C LEU A 73 25.71 6.92 30.73
N LEU A 74 25.30 8.17 30.46
CA LEU A 74 25.91 9.37 31.05
C LEU A 74 25.74 9.41 32.56
N VAL A 75 24.55 9.10 33.07
CA VAL A 75 24.31 9.09 34.52
C VAL A 75 25.07 7.93 35.18
N ALA A 76 25.04 6.73 34.59
CA ALA A 76 25.75 5.57 35.11
C ALA A 76 27.28 5.79 35.13
N THR A 77 27.84 6.44 34.11
CA THR A 77 29.28 6.78 34.07
C THR A 77 29.64 7.84 35.10
N ALA A 78 28.84 8.90 35.25
CA ALA A 78 29.06 9.93 36.27
C ALA A 78 29.04 9.36 37.70
N PHE A 79 28.06 8.50 38.03
CA PHE A 79 27.99 7.87 39.35
C PHE A 79 29.17 6.93 39.62
N ARG A 80 29.59 6.15 38.61
CA ARG A 80 30.75 5.26 38.73
C ARG A 80 32.06 6.01 38.91
N GLN A 81 32.26 7.13 38.21
CA GLN A 81 33.45 7.97 38.40
C GLN A 81 33.51 8.56 39.82
N GLY A 82 32.36 8.85 40.43
CA GLY A 82 32.25 9.27 41.83
C GLY A 82 32.32 8.14 42.86
N GLY A 83 32.56 6.88 42.46
CA GLY A 83 32.61 5.73 43.37
C GLY A 83 31.26 5.29 43.95
N ASN A 84 30.15 5.87 43.47
CA ASN A 84 28.80 5.60 43.96
C ASN A 84 28.06 4.60 43.06
N ARG A 85 27.04 3.94 43.62
CA ARG A 85 26.12 3.10 42.85
C ARG A 85 24.97 3.96 42.31
N PRO A 86 24.58 3.79 41.03
CA PRO A 86 23.48 4.56 40.46
C PRO A 86 22.14 4.19 41.15
N PRO A 87 21.23 5.16 41.31
CA PRO A 87 19.94 4.96 41.97
C PRO A 87 19.03 3.99 41.21
N ALA A 88 18.21 3.24 41.95
CA ALA A 88 17.32 2.19 41.43
C ALA A 88 16.36 2.66 40.31
N VAL A 89 15.94 3.93 40.35
CA VAL A 89 15.02 4.54 39.38
C VAL A 89 15.57 4.52 37.95
N ILE A 90 16.89 4.61 37.80
CA ILE A 90 17.57 4.59 36.50
C ILE A 90 17.39 3.23 35.81
N TYR A 91 17.45 2.13 36.58
CA TYR A 91 17.22 0.79 36.04
C TYR A 91 15.79 0.60 35.50
N GLY A 92 14.79 1.24 36.14
CA GLY A 92 13.40 1.20 35.66
C GLY A 92 13.20 1.93 34.33
N TYR A 93 13.97 2.99 34.07
CA TYR A 93 13.97 3.67 32.78
C TYR A 93 14.57 2.78 31.68
N GLY A 94 15.72 2.15 31.95
CA GLY A 94 16.34 1.19 31.04
C GLY A 94 15.37 0.07 30.63
N ASP A 95 14.65 -0.52 31.58
CA ASP A 95 13.64 -1.55 31.32
C ASP A 95 12.49 -1.05 30.42
N ALA A 96 12.02 0.18 30.63
CA ALA A 96 10.99 0.78 29.80
C ALA A 96 11.46 0.98 28.34
N VAL A 97 12.70 1.44 28.15
CA VAL A 97 13.30 1.61 26.82
C VAL A 97 13.46 0.26 26.12
N VAL A 98 13.95 -0.76 26.84
CA VAL A 98 14.09 -2.12 26.29
C VAL A 98 12.73 -2.69 25.90
N SER A 99 11.70 -2.53 26.73
CA SER A 99 10.34 -2.96 26.43
C SER A 99 9.76 -2.29 25.18
N LEU A 100 10.03 -0.98 25.01
CA LEU A 100 9.64 -0.23 23.81
C LEU A 100 10.33 -0.76 22.55
N VAL A 101 11.65 -0.96 22.60
CA VAL A 101 12.46 -1.51 21.49
C VAL A 101 11.96 -2.90 21.10
N LEU A 102 11.72 -3.77 22.08
CA LEU A 102 11.18 -5.11 21.84
C LEU A 102 9.77 -5.06 21.22
N SER A 103 8.93 -4.11 21.65
CA SER A 103 7.58 -3.92 21.08
C SER A 103 7.65 -3.48 19.62
N LEU A 104 8.53 -2.53 19.29
CA LEU A 104 8.80 -2.10 17.91
C LEU A 104 9.33 -3.25 17.04
N GLN A 105 10.23 -4.07 17.57
CA GLN A 105 10.74 -5.25 16.86
C GLN A 105 9.64 -6.29 16.61
N ARG A 106 8.74 -6.53 17.59
CA ARG A 106 7.59 -7.42 17.42
C ARG A 106 6.61 -6.91 16.36
N LEU A 107 6.35 -5.60 16.33
CA LEU A 107 5.53 -4.98 15.29
C LEU A 107 6.18 -5.15 13.91
N GLY A 108 7.49 -4.88 13.80
CA GLY A 108 8.25 -5.09 12.57
C GLY A 108 8.27 -6.56 12.11
N ALA A 109 8.37 -7.50 13.04
CA ALA A 109 8.30 -8.93 12.75
C ALA A 109 6.91 -9.37 12.26
N GLY A 110 5.85 -8.66 12.67
CA GLY A 110 4.48 -8.88 12.21
C GLY A 110 4.22 -8.37 10.78
N CYS A 111 4.96 -7.37 10.29
CA CYS A 111 4.71 -6.77 8.98
C CYS A 111 4.91 -7.74 7.81
N ALA A 112 5.99 -8.53 7.80
CA ALA A 112 6.27 -9.48 6.72
C ALA A 112 5.25 -10.63 6.59
N PRO A 113 4.84 -11.33 7.67
CA PRO A 113 3.82 -12.37 7.58
C PRO A 113 2.44 -11.79 7.27
N VAL A 114 2.09 -10.60 7.81
CA VAL A 114 0.84 -9.91 7.46
C VAL A 114 0.83 -9.52 5.98
N ALA A 115 1.92 -8.96 5.46
CA ALA A 115 2.04 -8.64 4.03
C ALA A 115 1.93 -9.89 3.15
N ARG A 116 2.46 -11.04 3.57
CA ARG A 116 2.29 -12.32 2.86
C ARG A 116 0.85 -12.84 2.92
N ARG A 117 0.19 -12.75 4.07
CA ARG A 117 -1.25 -13.10 4.21
C ARG A 117 -2.13 -12.17 3.40
N LEU A 118 -1.78 -10.88 3.36
CA LEU A 118 -2.42 -9.88 2.50
C LEU A 118 -2.16 -10.14 1.01
N ALA A 119 -0.97 -10.59 0.64
CA ALA A 119 -0.68 -11.03 -0.72
C ALA A 119 -1.49 -12.27 -1.13
N ALA A 120 -1.92 -13.06 -0.15
CA ALA A 120 -2.82 -14.20 -0.32
C ALA A 120 -4.32 -13.82 -0.28
N VAL A 121 -4.66 -12.53 -0.19
CA VAL A 121 -6.02 -12.02 0.00
C VAL A 121 -7.06 -12.59 -0.96
N ASN A 122 -8.25 -12.74 -0.38
CA ASN A 122 -9.51 -13.07 -1.03
C ASN A 122 -9.79 -12.16 -2.23
N LEU A 123 -10.04 -12.81 -3.36
CA LEU A 123 -10.46 -12.21 -4.63
C LEU A 123 -11.47 -11.06 -4.43
N GLY A 124 -12.39 -11.17 -3.47
CA GLY A 124 -13.37 -10.14 -3.12
C GLY A 124 -12.79 -8.76 -2.81
N LEU A 125 -11.69 -8.65 -2.06
CA LEU A 125 -11.10 -7.33 -1.77
C LEU A 125 -10.48 -6.70 -3.03
N ILE A 126 -9.81 -7.51 -3.86
CA ILE A 126 -9.23 -7.05 -5.13
C ILE A 126 -10.35 -6.55 -6.05
N LEU A 127 -11.45 -7.30 -6.13
CA LEU A 127 -12.62 -6.89 -6.91
C LEU A 127 -13.22 -5.58 -6.38
N LEU A 128 -13.38 -5.45 -5.06
CA LEU A 128 -13.90 -4.23 -4.45
C LEU A 128 -13.02 -3.02 -4.75
N VAL A 129 -11.70 -3.17 -4.65
CA VAL A 129 -10.74 -2.10 -5.00
C VAL A 129 -10.78 -1.79 -6.50
N ALA A 130 -10.85 -2.81 -7.36
CA ALA A 130 -10.94 -2.62 -8.81
C ALA A 130 -12.23 -1.87 -9.20
N VAL A 131 -13.37 -2.27 -8.64
CA VAL A 131 -14.67 -1.59 -8.84
C VAL A 131 -14.59 -0.15 -8.36
N GLY A 132 -14.12 0.08 -7.13
CA GLY A 132 -13.97 1.42 -6.59
C GLY A 132 -13.05 2.31 -7.42
N TRP A 133 -11.95 1.76 -7.93
CA TRP A 133 -11.00 2.50 -8.76
C TRP A 133 -11.59 2.86 -10.12
N LEU A 134 -12.26 1.92 -10.80
CA LEU A 134 -12.93 2.17 -12.07
C LEU A 134 -14.12 3.12 -11.93
N TRP A 135 -14.89 2.99 -10.85
CA TRP A 135 -15.94 3.93 -10.50
C TRP A 135 -15.38 5.35 -10.37
N TRP A 136 -14.31 5.52 -9.60
CA TRP A 136 -13.68 6.81 -9.40
C TRP A 136 -13.09 7.40 -10.69
N TRP A 137 -12.49 6.56 -11.56
CA TRP A 137 -12.03 6.96 -12.88
C TRP A 137 -13.18 7.43 -13.78
N ASN A 138 -14.27 6.67 -13.84
CA ASN A 138 -15.46 7.03 -14.63
C ASN A 138 -16.06 8.38 -14.19
N GLN A 139 -16.11 8.64 -12.89
CA GLN A 139 -16.64 9.90 -12.35
C GLN A 139 -15.77 11.11 -12.69
N ARG A 140 -14.44 10.97 -12.68
CA ARG A 140 -13.51 12.07 -12.98
C ARG A 140 -13.20 12.27 -14.46
N HIS A 141 -13.63 11.37 -15.33
CA HIS A 141 -13.35 11.48 -16.76
C HIS A 141 -13.98 12.74 -17.37
N CYS A 142 -15.17 13.12 -16.89
CA CYS A 142 -15.83 14.38 -17.23
C CYS A 142 -16.01 15.21 -15.95
N PRO A 143 -15.19 16.26 -15.73
CA PRO A 143 -15.37 17.15 -14.58
C PRO A 143 -16.70 17.91 -14.69
N ASP A 144 -17.33 18.17 -13.54
CA ASP A 144 -18.59 18.92 -13.46
C ASP A 144 -18.43 20.29 -14.13
N GLY A 145 -19.26 20.58 -15.13
CA GLY A 145 -19.18 21.81 -15.94
C GLY A 145 -18.49 21.66 -17.30
N SER A 146 -18.09 20.46 -17.71
CA SER A 146 -17.70 20.23 -19.12
C SER A 146 -18.86 20.52 -20.07
N PRO A 147 -18.62 21.12 -21.26
CA PRO A 147 -19.64 21.32 -22.27
C PRO A 147 -20.28 19.96 -22.64
N GLY A 148 -21.57 19.99 -23.02
CA GLY A 148 -22.47 18.83 -23.16
C GLY A 148 -22.06 17.72 -24.15
N SER A 149 -20.81 17.70 -24.61
CA SER A 149 -20.21 16.65 -25.44
C SER A 149 -19.31 15.68 -24.66
N CYS A 150 -19.04 15.89 -23.37
CA CYS A 150 -18.23 14.94 -22.59
C CYS A 150 -19.09 13.75 -22.11
N LEU A 151 -18.94 12.60 -22.80
CA LEU A 151 -19.56 11.35 -22.39
C LEU A 151 -18.63 10.58 -21.45
N ARG A 152 -19.19 10.01 -20.38
CA ARG A 152 -18.41 9.17 -19.46
C ARG A 152 -18.12 7.81 -20.10
N PRO A 153 -16.99 7.16 -19.79
CA PRO A 153 -16.62 5.88 -20.41
C PRO A 153 -17.67 4.79 -20.23
N VAL A 154 -18.34 4.71 -19.07
CA VAL A 154 -19.44 3.75 -18.86
C VAL A 154 -20.67 4.10 -19.73
N GLN A 155 -20.97 5.38 -19.95
CA GLN A 155 -22.08 5.80 -20.81
C GLN A 155 -21.79 5.50 -22.29
N MET A 156 -20.54 5.69 -22.73
CA MET A 156 -20.11 5.27 -24.08
C MET A 156 -20.26 3.75 -24.26
N TRP A 157 -19.95 2.97 -23.22
CA TRP A 157 -20.12 1.52 -23.25
C TRP A 157 -21.58 1.10 -23.31
N THR A 158 -22.47 1.72 -22.52
CA THR A 158 -23.90 1.39 -22.54
C THR A 158 -24.55 1.76 -23.88
N ALA A 159 -24.17 2.89 -24.48
CA ALA A 159 -24.69 3.31 -25.78
C ALA A 159 -24.39 2.30 -26.89
N ALA A 160 -23.30 1.52 -26.78
CA ALA A 160 -22.96 0.48 -27.75
C ALA A 160 -23.90 -0.74 -27.71
N PHE A 161 -24.83 -0.83 -26.75
CA PHE A 161 -25.89 -1.85 -26.72
C PHE A 161 -27.24 -1.33 -27.22
N ASP A 162 -27.37 -0.02 -27.40
CA ASP A 162 -28.59 0.63 -27.86
C ASP A 162 -28.62 0.83 -29.40
N GLU A 163 -27.51 0.49 -30.09
CA GLU A 163 -27.35 0.44 -31.56
C GLU A 163 -27.61 -0.97 -32.11
#